data_AF-A0A957IVV9-F1
#
_entry.id   AF-A0A957IVV9-F1
#
_cell.length_a   1.000
_cell.length_b   1.000
_cell.length_c   1.000
_cell.angle_alpha   90.00
_cell.angle_beta   90.00
_cell.angle_gamma   90.00
#
_symmetry.space_group_name_H-M   'P 1'
#
loop_
_entity.id
_entity.type
_entity.pdbx_description
1 polymer ?
#
loop_
_entity_poly.entity_id
_entity_poly.type
_entity_poly.pdbx_seq_one_letter_code
_entity_poly.pdbx_strand_id
1 'polypeptide(L)'
;LQVRVENTLAPYPNVLLLLPSADMDESAAILKSRLTKMLHEAGQAFTNELFALNEYLLRHPSNRQLAKRIVYTKDKTPEEICAEIIRQLP
;
A
#
# COMPACT_ATOMS: atom_id res chain seq x y z
N LEU A 1 15.52 -2.95 -14.19
CA LEU A 1 14.08 -3.24 -13.96
C LEU A 1 13.29 -1.96 -13.67
N GLN A 2 13.76 -1.10 -12.76
CA GLN A 2 13.13 0.17 -12.39
C GLN A 2 12.73 1.07 -13.58
N VAL A 3 13.67 1.43 -14.46
CA VAL A 3 13.40 2.29 -15.65
C VAL A 3 12.31 1.72 -16.57
N ARG A 4 12.22 0.39 -16.69
CA ARG A 4 11.16 -0.24 -17.49
C ARG A 4 9.78 -0.01 -16.87
N VAL A 5 9.67 -0.16 -15.55
CA VAL A 5 8.41 0.05 -14.82
C VAL A 5 7.99 1.52 -14.87
N GLU A 6 8.95 2.44 -14.66
CA GLU A 6 8.73 3.89 -14.77
C GLU A 6 8.20 4.27 -16.16
N ASN A 7 8.86 3.80 -17.23
CA ASN A 7 8.43 4.07 -18.61
C ASN A 7 7.06 3.45 -18.93
N THR A 8 6.76 2.26 -18.41
CA THR A 8 5.44 1.63 -18.59
C THR A 8 4.34 2.41 -17.88
N LEU A 9 4.62 2.95 -16.68
CA LEU A 9 3.62 3.68 -15.89
C LEU A 9 3.51 5.17 -16.28
N ALA A 10 4.51 5.72 -16.98
CA ALA A 10 4.55 7.14 -17.37
C ALA A 10 3.27 7.64 -18.06
N PRO A 11 2.65 6.92 -19.03
CA PRO A 11 1.46 7.40 -19.73
C PRO A 11 0.19 7.45 -18.87
N TYR A 12 0.13 6.71 -17.77
CA TYR A 12 -1.09 6.61 -16.96
C TYR A 12 -1.19 7.78 -15.98
N PRO A 13 -2.17 8.68 -16.08
CA PRO A 13 -2.26 9.83 -15.19
C PRO A 13 -2.53 9.44 -13.73
N ASN A 14 -3.09 8.25 -13.51
CA ASN A 14 -3.59 7.78 -12.22
C ASN A 14 -2.81 6.55 -11.75
N VAL A 15 -1.63 6.77 -11.19
CA VAL A 15 -0.87 5.73 -10.47
C VAL A 15 -1.00 6.01 -8.98
N LEU A 16 -1.79 5.19 -8.29
CA LEU A 16 -2.12 5.41 -6.88
C LEU A 16 -1.42 4.38 -5.99
N LEU A 17 -0.87 4.85 -4.88
CA LEU A 17 -0.37 4.02 -3.80
C LEU A 17 -1.29 4.18 -2.58
N LEU A 18 -1.87 3.06 -2.14
CA LEU A 18 -2.70 3.04 -0.93
C LEU A 18 -1.84 2.61 0.26
N LEU A 19 -1.83 3.44 1.31
CA LEU A 19 -1.14 3.14 2.57
C LEU A 19 -2.07 3.40 3.74
N PRO A 20 -1.90 2.78 4.91
CA PRO A 20 -2.66 3.17 6.08
C PRO A 20 -2.34 4.60 6.53
N SER A 21 -1.06 4.95 6.61
CA SER A 21 -0.57 6.23 7.15
C SER A 21 0.61 6.79 6.36
N ALA A 22 0.89 8.08 6.52
CA ALA A 22 2.11 8.71 6.03
C ALA A 22 3.34 8.24 6.84
N ASP A 23 3.13 7.90 8.10
CA ASP A 23 4.11 7.29 8.98
C ASP A 23 4.29 5.81 8.58
N MET A 24 5.55 5.42 8.37
CA MET A 24 5.89 4.08 7.91
C MET A 24 5.82 3.03 9.01
N ASP A 25 6.15 3.40 10.24
CA ASP A 25 6.09 2.49 11.37
C ASP A 25 4.61 2.23 11.73
N GLU A 26 3.78 3.28 11.68
CA GLU A 26 2.34 3.16 11.85
C GLU A 26 1.69 2.32 10.74
N SER A 27 2.08 2.56 9.47
CA SER A 27 1.61 1.76 8.34
C SER A 27 2.00 0.29 8.47
N ALA A 28 3.24 0.01 8.87
CA ALA A 28 3.72 -1.35 9.09
C ALA A 28 2.91 -2.05 10.19
N ALA A 29 2.66 -1.38 11.31
CA ALA A 29 1.88 -1.92 12.42
C ALA A 29 0.44 -2.27 11.99
N ILE A 30 -0.23 -1.37 11.28
CA ILE A 30 -1.60 -1.59 10.79
C ILE A 30 -1.64 -2.75 9.80
N LEU A 31 -0.74 -2.77 8.80
CA LEU A 31 -0.69 -3.86 7.81
C LEU A 31 -0.37 -5.20 8.45
N LYS A 32 0.57 -5.23 9.41
CA LYS A 32 0.89 -6.44 10.18
C LYS A 32 -0.34 -6.95 10.93
N SER A 33 -1.08 -6.07 11.62
CA SER A 33 -2.31 -6.46 12.32
C SER A 33 -3.38 -7.01 11.37
N ARG A 34 -3.60 -6.37 10.21
CA ARG A 34 -4.57 -6.81 9.20
C ARG A 34 -4.21 -8.17 8.62
N LEU A 35 -2.96 -8.34 8.20
CA LEU A 35 -2.45 -9.62 7.69
C LEU A 35 -2.53 -10.72 8.75
N THR A 36 -2.23 -10.38 10.00
CA THR A 36 -2.31 -11.33 11.12
C THR A 36 -3.71 -11.91 11.25
N LYS A 37 -4.72 -11.01 11.25
CA LYS A 37 -6.13 -11.39 11.32
C LYS A 37 -6.55 -12.26 10.12
N MET A 38 -6.19 -11.86 8.91
CA MET A 38 -6.55 -12.59 7.69
C MET A 38 -6.00 -14.02 7.66
N LEU A 39 -4.73 -14.21 8.03
CA LEU A 39 -4.12 -15.54 8.06
C LEU A 39 -4.72 -16.42 9.17
N HIS A 40 -5.00 -15.83 10.34
CA HIS A 40 -5.69 -16.54 11.42
C HIS A 40 -7.07 -17.05 10.97
N GLU A 41 -7.87 -16.19 10.33
CA GLU A 41 -9.19 -16.55 9.77
C GLU A 41 -9.07 -17.64 8.68
N ALA A 42 -7.97 -17.65 7.93
CA ALA A 42 -7.69 -18.67 6.91
C ALA A 42 -7.04 -19.95 7.46
N GLY A 43 -6.78 -20.06 8.77
CA GLY A 43 -6.09 -21.19 9.38
C GLY A 43 -4.64 -21.35 8.91
N GLN A 44 -4.01 -20.27 8.42
CA GLN A 44 -2.64 -20.26 7.91
C GLN A 44 -1.64 -19.81 8.98
N ALA A 45 -0.44 -20.37 8.91
CA ALA A 45 0.63 -20.04 9.85
C ALA A 45 1.31 -18.70 9.52
N PHE A 46 1.80 -18.05 10.57
CA PHE A 46 2.65 -16.86 10.45
C PHE A 46 4.10 -17.28 10.22
N THR A 47 4.77 -16.59 9.30
CA THR A 47 6.23 -16.70 9.14
C THR A 47 6.88 -15.33 9.31
N ASN A 48 8.07 -15.31 9.90
CA ASN A 48 8.81 -14.05 10.10
C ASN A 48 9.23 -13.44 8.75
N GLU A 49 9.48 -14.29 7.76
CA GLU A 49 9.82 -13.92 6.39
C GLU A 49 8.69 -13.13 5.73
N LEU A 50 7.42 -13.50 5.97
CA LEU A 50 6.28 -12.79 5.40
C LEU A 50 6.14 -11.37 5.95
N PHE A 51 6.38 -11.18 7.25
CA PHE A 51 6.37 -9.85 7.85
C PHE A 51 7.57 -9.02 7.42
N ALA A 52 8.77 -9.62 7.37
CA ALA A 52 9.97 -8.96 6.88
C ALA A 52 9.82 -8.50 5.42
N LEU A 53 9.19 -9.33 4.56
CA LEU A 53 8.91 -8.96 3.18
C LEU A 53 7.91 -7.78 3.08
N ASN A 54 6.83 -7.79 3.86
CA ASN A 54 5.88 -6.67 3.88
C ASN A 54 6.55 -5.37 4.33
N GLU A 55 7.37 -5.43 5.39
CA GLU A 55 8.09 -4.26 5.88
C GLU A 55 9.11 -3.76 4.85
N TYR A 56 9.84 -4.66 4.20
CA TYR A 56 10.74 -4.32 3.09
C TYR A 56 9.99 -3.60 1.96
N LEU A 57 8.87 -4.15 1.49
CA LEU A 57 8.09 -3.55 0.41
C LEU A 57 7.52 -2.17 0.77
N LEU A 58 7.16 -1.97 2.04
CA LEU A 58 6.66 -0.70 2.54
C LEU A 58 7.77 0.37 2.60
N ARG A 59 8.97 0.00 3.07
CA ARG A 59 10.10 0.93 3.23
C ARG A 59 10.85 1.16 1.92
N HIS A 60 10.77 0.24 0.96
CA HIS A 60 11.44 0.38 -0.31
C HIS A 60 10.86 1.56 -1.12
N PRO A 61 11.71 2.46 -1.66
CA PRO A 61 11.23 3.70 -2.27
C PRO A 61 10.48 3.50 -3.60
N SER A 62 10.59 2.33 -4.24
CA SER A 62 10.04 2.07 -5.59
C SER A 62 8.57 2.45 -5.72
N ASN A 63 7.72 2.01 -4.78
CA ASN A 63 6.29 2.24 -4.89
C ASN A 63 5.95 3.72 -4.70
N ARG A 64 6.66 4.41 -3.81
CA ARG A 64 6.51 5.86 -3.59
C ARG A 64 6.99 6.68 -4.78
N GLN A 65 8.07 6.25 -5.44
CA GLN A 65 8.61 6.92 -6.64
C GLN A 65 7.72 6.74 -7.87
N LEU A 66 7.07 5.58 -8.01
CA LEU A 66 6.16 5.29 -9.12
C LEU A 66 4.79 5.95 -8.96
N ALA A 67 4.35 6.14 -7.71
CA ALA A 67 3.05 6.71 -7.41
C ALA A 67 2.97 8.19 -7.81
N LYS A 68 1.92 8.54 -8.55
CA LYS A 68 1.56 9.94 -8.84
C LYS A 68 0.71 10.54 -7.71
N ARG A 69 0.03 9.67 -6.93
CA ARG A 69 -0.79 10.04 -5.77
C ARG A 69 -0.69 8.98 -4.68
N ILE A 70 -0.72 9.40 -3.42
CA ILE A 70 -0.80 8.51 -2.26
C ILE A 70 -2.11 8.77 -1.54
N VAL A 71 -2.86 7.72 -1.23
CA VAL A 71 -4.12 7.80 -0.48
C VAL A 71 -3.96 7.04 0.83
N TYR A 72 -4.19 7.74 1.94
CA TYR A 72 -4.13 7.17 3.27
C TYR A 72 -5.47 6.57 3.68
N THR A 73 -5.45 5.36 4.21
CA THR A 73 -6.63 4.50 4.41
C THR A 73 -6.95 4.23 5.87
N LYS A 74 -6.11 4.68 6.81
CA LYS A 74 -6.40 4.59 8.24
C LYS A 74 -7.69 5.36 8.55
N ASP A 75 -8.54 4.75 9.37
CA ASP A 75 -9.81 5.28 9.85
C ASP A 75 -10.85 5.64 8.76
N LYS A 76 -10.66 5.13 7.53
CA LYS A 76 -11.60 5.33 6.43
C LYS A 76 -12.25 4.02 6.01
N THR A 77 -13.53 4.08 5.63
CA THR A 77 -14.20 2.96 4.96
C THR A 77 -13.75 2.85 3.50
N PRO A 78 -13.94 1.68 2.87
CA PRO A 78 -13.71 1.54 1.43
C PRO A 78 -14.45 2.57 0.58
N GLU A 79 -15.69 2.92 0.95
CA GLU A 79 -16.51 3.90 0.24
C GLU A 79 -15.93 5.32 0.35
N GLU A 80 -15.43 5.70 1.53
CA GLU A 80 -14.76 6.98 1.74
C GLU A 80 -13.46 7.07 0.93
N ILE A 81 -12.68 5.98 0.90
CA ILE A 81 -11.45 5.88 0.09
C ILE A 81 -11.79 5.98 -1.40
N CYS A 82 -12.81 5.28 -1.88
CA CYS A 82 -13.27 5.36 -3.26
C CYS A 82 -13.71 6.78 -3.62
N ALA A 83 -14.51 7.43 -2.77
CA ALA A 83 -14.96 8.80 -2.98
C ALA A 83 -13.80 9.81 -2.98
N GLU A 84 -12.77 9.60 -2.17
CA GLU A 84 -11.53 10.39 -2.20
C GLU A 84 -10.75 10.18 -3.50
N ILE A 85 -10.55 8.93 -3.93
CA ILE A 85 -9.85 8.61 -5.17
C ILE A 85 -10.55 9.29 -6.35
N ILE A 86 -11.87 9.13 -6.48
CA ILE A 86 -12.66 9.69 -7.59
C ILE A 86 -12.55 11.21 -7.64
N ARG A 87 -12.60 11.91 -6.49
CA ARG A 87 -12.43 13.38 -6.42
C ARG A 87 -11.06 13.88 -6.85
N GLN A 88 -10.04 13.00 -6.87
CA GLN A 88 -8.68 13.34 -7.25
C GLN A 88 -8.36 13.01 -8.72
N LEU A 89 -9.23 12.28 -9.42
CA LEU A 89 -9.00 11.94 -10.82
C LEU A 89 -9.19 13.18 -11.71
N PRO A 90 -8.34 13.37 -12.74
CA PRO A 90 -8.48 14.45 -13.72
C PRO A 90 -9.68 14.25 -14.65
#